data_AF-A0AAF0TKE5-F1
#
_entry.id   AF-A0AAF0TKE5-F1
#
_cell.length_a   1.000
_cell.length_b   1.000
_cell.length_c   1.000
_cell.angle_alpha   90.00
_cell.angle_beta   90.00
_cell.angle_gamma   90.00
#
_symmetry.space_group_name_H-M   'P 1'
#
loop_
_entity.id
_entity.type
_entity.pdbx_description
1 polymer ?
#
loop_
_entity_poly.entity_id
_entity_poly.type
_entity_poly.pdbx_seq_one_letter_code
_entity_poly.pdbx_strand_id
1 'polypeptide(L)'
;MPGIRPDGRSYGMKAIKEAIKNEIGHDVVIECNNDVFGNNQLFQVYICVDKTGSDLIECPMILKRKCDENIVFADFGSDSEGSSISL
;
A
#
# COMPACT_ATOMS: atom_id res chain seq x y z
N MET A 1 4.54 -5.73 19.41
CA MET A 1 4.76 -6.19 18.01
C MET A 1 5.10 -4.96 17.18
N PRO A 2 6.11 -4.99 16.30
CA PRO A 2 6.30 -3.90 15.35
C PRO A 2 5.07 -3.86 14.42
N GLY A 3 4.54 -2.65 14.19
CA GLY A 3 3.43 -2.44 13.25
C GLY A 3 3.87 -2.57 11.78
N ILE A 4 3.00 -2.17 10.86
CA ILE A 4 3.28 -2.13 9.41
C ILE A 4 4.12 -0.88 9.12
N ARG A 5 5.32 -1.04 8.59
CA ARG A 5 6.28 0.05 8.37
C ARG A 5 6.94 -0.06 6.98
N PRO A 6 7.38 1.07 6.40
CA PRO A 6 8.18 1.06 5.17
C PRO A 6 9.61 0.59 5.50
N ASP A 7 9.77 -0.70 5.76
CA ASP A 7 11.05 -1.31 6.17
C ASP A 7 11.53 -2.37 5.17
N GLY A 8 11.00 -2.33 3.95
CA GLY A 8 11.31 -3.27 2.87
C GLY A 8 10.77 -4.68 3.09
N ARG A 9 9.98 -4.91 4.15
CA ARG A 9 9.42 -6.23 4.46
C ARG A 9 8.10 -6.48 3.74
N SER A 10 7.74 -7.76 3.66
CA SER A 10 6.46 -8.21 3.15
C SER A 10 5.43 -8.28 4.27
N TYR A 11 4.22 -7.77 4.00
CA TYR A 11 3.09 -7.76 4.93
C TYR A 11 1.86 -8.35 4.25
N GLY A 12 1.04 -9.06 5.03
CA GLY A 12 -0.22 -9.61 4.54
C GLY A 12 -1.20 -8.51 4.13
N MET A 13 -1.75 -8.61 2.93
CA MET A 13 -2.74 -7.68 2.36
C MET A 13 -3.93 -7.46 3.30
N LYS A 14 -4.40 -8.54 3.95
CA LYS A 14 -5.47 -8.48 4.94
C LYS A 14 -5.09 -7.61 6.15
N ALA A 15 -3.88 -7.77 6.66
CA ALA A 15 -3.39 -7.00 7.81
C ALA A 15 -3.26 -5.51 7.47
N ILE A 16 -2.82 -5.17 6.25
CA ILE A 16 -2.74 -3.77 5.78
C ILE A 16 -4.14 -3.16 5.72
N LYS A 17 -5.11 -3.84 5.10
CA LYS A 17 -6.50 -3.35 5.00
C LYS A 17 -7.15 -3.19 6.37
N GLU A 18 -6.97 -4.18 7.26
CA GLU A 18 -7.53 -4.12 8.61
C GLU A 18 -6.91 -3.00 9.45
N ALA A 19 -5.59 -2.78 9.35
CA ALA A 19 -4.92 -1.68 10.05
C ALA A 19 -5.49 -0.32 9.66
N ILE A 20 -5.70 -0.09 8.35
CA ILE A 20 -6.27 1.17 7.86
C ILE A 20 -7.75 1.28 8.27
N LYS A 21 -8.54 0.22 8.10
CA LYS A 21 -9.96 0.20 8.48
C LYS A 21 -10.16 0.51 9.97
N ASN A 22 -9.33 -0.05 10.84
CA ASN A 22 -9.43 0.18 12.28
C ASN A 22 -9.18 1.65 12.65
N GLU A 23 -8.39 2.38 11.86
CA GLU A 23 -8.09 3.79 12.10
C GLU A 23 -9.15 4.73 11.50
N ILE A 24 -9.59 4.47 10.25
CA ILE A 24 -10.49 5.40 9.52
C ILE A 24 -11.96 4.97 9.50
N GLY A 25 -12.29 3.75 9.96
CA GLY A 25 -13.65 3.21 10.01
C GLY A 25 -14.21 2.66 8.69
N HIS A 26 -13.45 2.72 7.58
CA HIS A 26 -13.89 2.35 6.24
C HIS A 26 -12.93 1.41 5.52
N ASP A 27 -13.43 0.56 4.62
CA ASP A 27 -12.58 -0.26 3.77
C ASP A 27 -11.85 0.59 2.71
N VAL A 28 -10.64 0.16 2.37
CA VAL A 28 -9.81 0.81 1.35
C VAL A 28 -9.54 -0.10 0.15
N VAL A 29 -9.34 0.52 -1.00
CA VAL A 29 -8.84 -0.18 -2.19
C VAL A 29 -7.33 0.02 -2.26
N ILE A 30 -6.59 -1.09 -2.36
CA ILE A 30 -5.14 -1.08 -2.49
C ILE A 30 -4.80 -1.45 -3.93
N GLU A 31 -3.94 -0.64 -4.55
CA GLU A 31 -3.28 -0.97 -5.81
C GLU A 31 -1.80 -1.24 -5.56
N CYS A 32 -1.30 -2.26 -6.25
CA CYS A 32 0.09 -2.67 -6.21
C CYS A 32 0.70 -2.57 -7.60
N ASN A 33 1.99 -2.23 -7.63
CA ASN A 33 2.83 -2.36 -8.81
C ASN A 33 3.96 -3.36 -8.52
N ASN A 34 4.85 -3.57 -9.49
CA ASN A 34 6.05 -4.37 -9.29
C ASN A 34 7.27 -3.47 -9.18
N ASP A 35 8.17 -3.78 -8.26
CA ASP A 35 9.49 -3.14 -8.17
C ASP A 35 10.43 -3.64 -9.30
N VAL A 36 11.67 -3.15 -9.31
CA VAL A 36 12.68 -3.53 -10.31
C VAL A 36 13.11 -5.00 -10.22
N PHE A 37 12.83 -5.67 -9.09
CA PHE A 37 13.11 -7.09 -8.87
C PHE A 37 11.88 -7.97 -9.15
N GLY A 38 10.75 -7.37 -9.53
CA GLY A 38 9.49 -8.06 -9.81
C GLY A 38 8.64 -8.37 -8.57
N ASN A 39 8.99 -7.85 -7.39
CA ASN A 39 8.16 -8.03 -6.20
C ASN A 39 6.92 -7.16 -6.28
N ASN A 40 5.76 -7.72 -5.95
CA ASN A 40 4.53 -6.94 -5.80
C ASN A 40 4.62 -6.07 -4.54
N GLN A 41 4.47 -4.76 -4.69
CA GLN A 41 4.65 -3.79 -3.61
C GLN A 41 3.45 -2.86 -3.45
N LEU A 42 3.25 -2.34 -2.24
CA LEU A 42 2.26 -1.31 -1.95
C LEU A 42 2.55 -0.08 -2.81
N PHE A 43 1.60 0.33 -3.65
CA PHE A 43 1.77 1.49 -4.53
C PHE A 43 0.79 2.62 -4.20
N GLN A 44 -0.52 2.33 -4.18
CA GLN A 44 -1.54 3.33 -3.92
C GLN A 44 -2.61 2.79 -2.97
N VAL A 45 -3.09 3.67 -2.10
CA VAL A 45 -4.24 3.44 -1.22
C VAL A 45 -5.32 4.44 -1.62
N TYR A 46 -6.48 3.92 -1.98
CA TYR A 46 -7.64 4.71 -2.37
C TYR A 46 -8.69 4.65 -1.27
N ILE A 47 -9.13 5.82 -0.84
CA ILE A 47 -10.20 6.04 0.13
C ILE A 47 -11.32 6.76 -0.62
N CYS A 48 -12.57 6.34 -0.42
CA CYS A 48 -13.72 6.96 -1.06
C CYS A 48 -14.35 8.01 -0.16
N VAL A 49 -14.73 9.11 -0.80
CA VAL A 49 -15.40 10.25 -0.17
C VAL A 49 -16.74 10.43 -0.88
N ASP A 50 -17.75 10.87 -0.13
CA ASP A 50 -19.05 11.20 -0.69
C ASP A 50 -18.95 12.34 -1.73
N LYS A 51 -20.03 12.55 -2.51
CA LYS A 51 -20.03 13.56 -3.58
C LYS A 51 -19.87 14.99 -3.08
N THR A 52 -20.17 15.24 -1.80
CA THR A 52 -20.00 16.57 -1.21
C THR A 52 -18.58 16.82 -0.72
N GLY A 53 -17.77 15.76 -0.57
CA GLY A 53 -16.41 15.86 -0.04
C GLY A 53 -16.35 15.91 1.48
N SER A 54 -17.45 15.59 2.18
CA SER A 54 -17.61 15.81 3.61
C SER A 54 -17.35 14.56 4.44
N ASP A 55 -17.74 13.39 3.91
CA ASP A 55 -17.71 12.13 4.67
C ASP A 55 -16.97 11.04 3.91
N LEU A 56 -16.23 10.22 4.64
CA LEU A 56 -15.72 8.95 4.12
C LEU A 56 -16.89 7.99 3.91
N ILE A 57 -16.82 7.20 2.84
CA ILE A 57 -17.83 6.20 2.49
C ILE A 57 -17.17 4.92 2.02
N GLU A 58 -17.93 3.82 2.05
CA GLU A 58 -17.51 2.59 1.40
C GLU A 58 -17.38 2.78 -0.11
N CYS A 59 -16.28 2.27 -0.68
CA CYS A 59 -16.03 2.42 -2.10
C CYS A 59 -17.06 1.64 -2.95
N PRO A 60 -17.82 2.30 -3.84
CA PRO A 60 -18.85 1.64 -4.66
C PRO A 60 -18.25 0.76 -5.77
N MET A 61 -16.94 0.79 -5.98
CA MET A 61 -16.23 -0.02 -6.95
C MET A 61 -14.86 -0.46 -6.42
N ILE A 62 -14.42 -1.65 -6.86
CA ILE A 62 -13.09 -2.17 -6.57
C ILE A 62 -12.27 -2.12 -7.88
N LEU A 63 -11.04 -1.59 -7.81
CA LEU A 63 -10.11 -1.61 -8.94
C LEU A 63 -9.79 -3.06 -9.34
N LYS A 64 -9.67 -3.32 -10.65
CA LYS A 64 -9.47 -4.70 -11.17
C LYS A 64 -8.06 -5.26 -10.96
N ARG A 65 -7.09 -4.45 -10.50
CA ARG A 65 -5.72 -4.90 -10.32
C ARG A 65 -5.60 -5.68 -9.02
N LYS A 66 -5.16 -6.93 -9.14
CA LYS A 66 -4.95 -7.81 -8.00
C LYS A 66 -3.56 -7.57 -7.44
N CYS A 67 -3.50 -7.33 -6.14
CA CYS A 67 -2.29 -7.48 -5.36
C CYS A 67 -2.13 -8.93 -4.89
N ASP A 68 -0.91 -9.33 -4.58
CA ASP A 68 -0.64 -10.62 -3.95
C ASP A 68 -1.14 -10.67 -2.50
N GLU A 69 -1.25 -11.87 -1.92
CA GLU A 69 -1.65 -12.04 -0.52
C GLU A 69 -0.69 -11.38 0.46
N ASN A 70 0.59 -11.29 0.09
CA ASN A 70 1.62 -10.56 0.82
C ASN A 70 2.35 -9.64 -0.15
N ILE A 71 2.55 -8.38 0.25
CA ILE A 71 3.17 -7.36 -0.59
C ILE A 71 4.27 -6.63 0.17
N VAL A 72 5.26 -6.14 -0.56
CA VAL A 72 6.36 -5.36 0.01
C VAL A 72 5.89 -3.95 0.39
N PHE A 73 6.21 -3.49 1.59
CA PHE A 73 6.17 -2.06 1.92
C PHE A 73 7.59 -1.51 1.81
N ALA A 74 7.90 -0.94 0.65
CA ALA A 74 9.22 -0.45 0.32
C ALA A 74 9.73 0.51 1.41
N ASP A 75 10.99 0.35 1.77
CA ASP A 75 11.71 1.41 2.47
C ASP A 75 11.91 2.57 1.48
N PHE A 76 11.70 3.79 1.95
CA PHE A 76 11.99 4.99 1.16
C PHE A 76 13.50 5.24 1.04
N GLY A 77 14.30 4.51 1.82
CA GLY A 77 15.73 4.71 1.96
C GLY A 77 16.00 5.94 2.81
N SER A 78 16.91 5.83 3.78
CA SER A 78 18.01 6.79 3.74
C SER A 78 18.68 6.57 2.40
N ASP A 79 18.81 7.61 1.57
CA ASP A 79 19.75 7.62 0.45
C ASP A 79 21.14 7.22 1.01
N SER A 80 21.48 5.94 0.99
CA SER A 80 22.87 5.54 1.06
C SER A 80 23.42 5.74 -0.34
N GLU A 81 24.25 6.78 -0.46
CA GLU A 81 25.31 6.88 -1.46
C GLU A 81 25.74 5.49 -1.96
N GLY A 82 25.77 5.30 -3.28
CA GLY A 82 26.55 4.23 -3.90
C GLY A 82 25.81 2.94 -4.25
N SER A 83 24.83 3.01 -5.14
CA SER A 83 24.83 2.03 -6.23
C SER A 83 25.28 2.77 -7.48
N SER A 84 26.56 2.60 -7.80
CA SER A 84 27.14 3.01 -9.08
C SER A 84 26.30 2.41 -10.20
N ILE A 85 25.41 3.22 -10.78
CA ILE A 85 24.92 2.98 -12.13
C ILE A 85 26.10 3.35 -13.02
N SER A 86 26.97 2.39 -13.27
CA SER A 86 27.94 2.51 -14.36
C SER A 86 27.15 2.52 -15.67
N LEU A 87 26.90 3.72 -16.18
CA LEU A 87 26.63 3.99 -17.59
C LEU A 87 27.92 3.82 -18.40
#